data_AF-A0A088RPL1-F1
#
_entry.id   AF-A0A088RPL1-F1
#
_cell.length_a   1.000
_cell.length_b   1.000
_cell.length_c   1.000
_cell.angle_alpha   90.00
_cell.angle_beta   90.00
_cell.angle_gamma   90.00
#
_symmetry.space_group_name_H-M   'P 1'
#
loop_
_entity.id
_entity.type
_entity.pdbx_description
1 polymer ?
#
loop_
_entity_poly.entity_id
_entity_poly.type
_entity_poly.pdbx_seq_one_letter_code
_entity_poly.pdbx_strand_id
1 'polypeptide(L)'
;MGCGSSAQNADAHASNQEVKALSIGMKTRFAAIDPEVLGPYKEDATAKLVFMYGETASIFLLITPPFHKPCPHSNPEGEESSTEEGEKKAPAVEETRWTIFNDSKSDATVEATFFHAEALRAARAHGAAEDAASPVQLEPLDNGRVKAEVAVPAGATVAFVEGPIKGYMWRCSVLDFKTGRFEPAVAAA
;
A
#
# COMPACT_ATOMS: atom_id res chain seq x y z
N MET A 1 -46.88 -15.12 -30.89
CA MET A 1 -45.84 -14.54 -31.74
C MET A 1 -45.89 -13.03 -31.59
N GLY A 2 -44.76 -12.40 -31.26
CA GLY A 2 -44.65 -10.94 -31.10
C GLY A 2 -44.14 -10.48 -29.73
N CYS A 3 -43.00 -11.01 -29.27
CA CYS A 3 -42.22 -10.39 -28.19
C CYS A 3 -41.52 -9.15 -28.79
N GLY A 4 -41.93 -7.96 -28.32
CA GLY A 4 -41.28 -6.70 -28.64
C GLY A 4 -40.02 -6.53 -27.79
N SER A 5 -38.91 -6.27 -28.48
CA SER A 5 -37.54 -6.35 -28.04
C SER A 5 -37.15 -5.41 -26.90
N SER A 6 -36.23 -5.93 -26.09
CA SER A 6 -35.52 -5.29 -24.99
C SER A 6 -34.76 -4.03 -25.41
N ALA A 7 -34.88 -2.99 -24.60
CA ALA A 7 -33.93 -1.89 -24.53
C ALA A 7 -32.76 -2.30 -23.61
N GLN A 8 -31.52 -2.07 -24.05
CA GLN A 8 -30.30 -1.85 -23.26
C GLN A 8 -29.15 -1.65 -24.28
N ASN A 9 -28.91 -0.41 -24.69
CA ASN A 9 -27.88 0.50 -24.17
C ASN A 9 -26.42 0.10 -24.48
N ALA A 10 -25.84 0.92 -25.36
CA ALA A 10 -24.51 1.53 -25.27
C ALA A 10 -23.28 0.63 -25.40
N ASP A 11 -22.80 0.55 -26.65
CA ASP A 11 -21.41 0.91 -26.92
C ASP A 11 -21.11 2.29 -26.31
N ALA A 12 -20.30 2.30 -25.26
CA ALA A 12 -19.49 3.45 -24.91
C ALA A 12 -18.25 2.92 -24.19
N HIS A 13 -17.13 2.94 -24.91
CA HIS A 13 -15.80 3.07 -24.32
C HIS A 13 -15.83 4.21 -23.30
N ALA A 14 -16.08 3.89 -22.03
CA ALA A 14 -15.91 4.82 -20.93
C ALA A 14 -14.45 4.75 -20.51
N SER A 15 -13.58 5.39 -21.29
CA SER A 15 -12.34 5.92 -20.73
C SER A 15 -12.76 6.93 -19.68
N ASN A 16 -12.73 6.51 -18.41
CA ASN A 16 -12.95 7.42 -17.29
C ASN A 16 -11.72 8.33 -17.17
N GLN A 17 -11.65 9.33 -18.05
CA GLN A 17 -10.74 10.48 -18.01
C GLN A 17 -11.12 11.48 -16.89
N GLU A 18 -11.78 11.00 -15.84
CA GLU A 18 -12.00 11.74 -14.60
C GLU A 18 -11.52 10.90 -13.41
N VAL A 19 -10.23 10.52 -13.43
CA VAL A 19 -9.50 10.39 -12.17
C VAL A 19 -9.38 11.81 -11.64
N LYS A 20 -10.38 12.17 -10.84
CA LYS A 20 -10.57 13.43 -10.13
C LYS A 20 -9.22 14.08 -9.85
N ALA A 21 -9.00 15.23 -10.49
CA ALA A 21 -8.02 16.19 -10.06
C ALA A 21 -8.14 16.31 -8.53
N LEU A 22 -7.13 15.79 -7.83
CA LEU A 22 -6.95 15.94 -6.40
C LEU A 22 -7.21 17.42 -6.09
N SER A 23 -8.12 17.69 -5.14
CA SER A 23 -8.52 19.06 -4.79
C SER A 23 -7.27 19.94 -4.64
N ILE A 24 -7.34 21.21 -5.01
CA ILE A 24 -6.17 22.11 -5.01
C ILE A 24 -5.43 22.10 -3.65
N GLY A 25 -6.16 21.84 -2.55
CA GLY A 25 -5.58 21.62 -1.21
C GLY A 25 -4.87 20.27 -0.99
N MET A 26 -5.28 19.19 -1.67
CA MET A 26 -4.55 17.91 -1.68
C MET A 26 -3.27 17.99 -2.53
N LYS A 27 -3.29 18.71 -3.66
CA LYS A 27 -2.08 18.91 -4.48
C LYS A 27 -0.96 19.62 -3.71
N THR A 28 -1.29 20.55 -2.83
CA THR A 28 -0.32 21.21 -1.94
C THR A 28 0.18 20.33 -0.78
N ARG A 29 -0.61 19.36 -0.31
CA ARG A 29 -0.22 18.44 0.78
C ARG A 29 0.74 17.35 0.31
N PHE A 30 0.65 16.94 -0.95
CA PHE A 30 1.59 16.01 -1.56
C PHE A 30 2.92 16.65 -2.01
N ALA A 31 3.06 17.98 -1.94
CA ALA A 31 4.33 18.65 -2.22
C ALA A 31 5.44 18.29 -1.21
N ALA A 32 5.05 17.82 -0.01
CA ALA A 32 5.96 17.37 1.03
C ALA A 32 6.26 15.86 0.97
N ILE A 33 5.62 15.11 0.06
CA ILE A 33 6.03 13.73 -0.18
C ILE A 33 7.44 13.75 -0.75
N ASP A 34 8.32 12.93 -0.19
CA ASP A 34 9.65 12.73 -0.75
C ASP A 34 9.55 11.91 -2.05
N PRO A 35 9.77 12.53 -3.22
CA PRO A 35 9.66 11.83 -4.49
C PRO A 35 10.76 10.79 -4.68
N GLU A 36 11.89 10.89 -3.96
CA GLU A 36 12.97 9.91 -4.03
C GLU A 36 12.57 8.60 -3.36
N VAL A 37 11.70 8.65 -2.34
CA VAL A 37 11.18 7.43 -1.71
C VAL A 37 10.24 6.66 -2.64
N LEU A 38 9.46 7.38 -3.47
CA LEU A 38 8.54 6.82 -4.46
C LEU A 38 9.19 6.50 -5.82
N GLY A 39 10.36 7.08 -6.10
CA GLY A 39 11.16 6.82 -7.28
C GLY A 39 10.38 7.03 -8.60
N PRO A 40 10.47 6.08 -9.56
CA PRO A 40 9.85 6.24 -10.88
C PRO A 40 8.31 6.23 -10.83
N TYR A 41 7.71 5.74 -9.75
CA TYR A 41 6.25 5.60 -9.62
C TYR A 41 5.59 6.77 -8.90
N LYS A 42 6.32 7.87 -8.63
CA LYS A 42 5.80 9.02 -7.89
C LYS A 42 4.53 9.64 -8.50
N GLU A 43 4.43 9.65 -9.83
CA GLU A 43 3.28 10.23 -10.55
C GLU A 43 2.07 9.29 -10.56
N ASP A 44 2.30 7.98 -10.44
CA ASP A 44 1.28 6.93 -10.47
C ASP A 44 0.87 6.48 -9.05
N ALA A 45 1.47 7.06 -8.02
CA ALA A 45 1.22 6.70 -6.64
C ALA A 45 -0.22 7.01 -6.23
N THR A 46 -0.92 5.99 -5.74
CA THR A 46 -2.25 6.18 -5.17
C THR A 46 -2.12 6.52 -3.69
N ALA A 47 -2.66 7.65 -3.27
CA ALA A 47 -2.67 8.06 -1.88
C ALA A 47 -4.04 7.81 -1.22
N LYS A 48 -4.03 7.13 -0.08
CA LYS A 48 -5.21 6.88 0.76
C LYS A 48 -4.98 7.48 2.15
N LEU A 49 -5.91 8.31 2.63
CA LEU A 49 -5.93 8.71 4.04
C LEU A 49 -6.34 7.50 4.88
N VAL A 50 -5.55 7.16 5.90
CA VAL A 50 -5.73 5.91 6.64
C VAL A 50 -5.86 6.08 8.14
N PHE A 51 -5.24 7.11 8.71
CA PHE A 51 -5.46 7.47 10.10
C PHE A 51 -5.60 8.98 10.27
N MET A 52 -6.42 9.37 11.25
CA MET A 52 -6.55 10.72 11.73
C MET A 52 -6.41 10.76 13.25
N TYR A 53 -5.72 11.78 13.77
CA TYR A 53 -5.72 12.08 15.20
C TYR A 53 -5.93 13.58 15.41
N GLY A 54 -7.02 13.93 16.07
CA GLY A 54 -7.51 15.31 16.17
C GLY A 54 -7.68 15.96 14.79
N GLU A 55 -7.42 17.26 14.70
CA GLU A 55 -7.43 18.02 13.44
C GLU A 55 -6.05 18.10 12.78
N THR A 56 -5.00 17.66 13.48
CA THR A 56 -3.61 17.98 13.14
C THR A 56 -2.83 16.81 12.57
N ALA A 57 -3.29 15.57 12.76
CA ALA A 57 -2.60 14.42 12.22
C ALA A 57 -3.40 13.66 11.18
N SER A 58 -2.80 13.54 10.00
CA SER A 58 -3.29 12.79 8.85
C SER A 58 -2.17 11.90 8.36
N ILE A 59 -2.37 10.59 8.46
CA ILE A 59 -1.42 9.59 7.97
C ILE A 59 -1.97 9.02 6.67
N PHE A 60 -1.16 9.08 5.62
CA PHE A 60 -1.49 8.58 4.30
C PHE A 60 -0.70 7.31 3.98
N LEU A 61 -1.38 6.36 3.36
CA LEU A 61 -0.77 5.22 2.69
C LEU A 61 -0.63 5.54 1.20
N LEU A 62 0.59 5.45 0.70
CA LEU A 62 0.92 5.59 -0.70
C LEU A 62 1.18 4.19 -1.28
N ILE A 63 0.45 3.85 -2.34
CA ILE A 63 0.51 2.54 -2.99
C ILE A 63 1.11 2.72 -4.38
N THR A 64 2.16 1.95 -4.66
CA THR A 64 2.91 1.94 -5.93
C THR A 64 3.23 0.51 -6.35
N PRO A 65 3.63 0.26 -7.61
CA PRO A 65 4.30 -0.98 -7.97
C PRO A 65 5.61 -1.19 -7.16
N PRO A 66 6.04 -2.44 -6.93
CA PRO A 66 7.29 -2.72 -6.24
C PRO A 66 8.53 -2.30 -7.05
N PHE A 67 9.64 -2.02 -6.36
CA PHE A 67 10.91 -1.70 -7.04
C PHE A 67 11.73 -2.94 -7.39
N HIS A 68 11.57 -4.03 -6.66
CA HIS A 68 12.29 -5.25 -6.99
C HIS A 68 11.82 -5.79 -8.35
N LYS A 69 12.75 -6.39 -9.09
CA LYS A 69 12.39 -7.09 -10.34
C LYS A 69 11.41 -8.21 -10.02
N PRO A 70 10.32 -8.36 -10.78
CA PRO A 70 9.40 -9.48 -10.59
C PRO A 70 10.21 -10.75 -10.44
N CYS A 71 10.04 -11.49 -9.35
CA CYS A 71 10.60 -12.82 -9.28
C CYS A 71 10.00 -13.58 -10.47
N PRO A 72 10.81 -14.08 -11.42
CA PRO A 72 10.27 -14.95 -12.44
C PRO A 72 9.61 -16.09 -11.67
N HIS A 73 8.28 -16.18 -11.76
CA HIS A 73 7.61 -17.40 -11.33
C HIS A 73 8.33 -18.51 -12.09
N SER A 74 9.01 -19.38 -11.35
CA SER A 74 9.51 -20.63 -11.89
C SER A 74 8.28 -21.39 -12.34
N ASN A 75 7.87 -21.19 -13.59
CA ASN A 75 7.15 -22.23 -14.31
C ASN A 75 8.11 -23.43 -14.25
N PRO A 76 7.70 -24.57 -13.69
CA PRO A 76 8.47 -25.78 -13.89
C PRO A 76 8.46 -26.02 -15.40
N GLU A 77 9.60 -25.80 -16.06
CA GLU A 77 9.84 -26.39 -17.36
C GLU A 77 9.92 -27.90 -17.15
N GLY A 78 8.86 -28.62 -17.54
CA GLY A 78 8.78 -30.07 -17.45
C GLY A 78 7.45 -30.59 -17.98
N GLU A 79 7.47 -31.10 -19.22
CA GLU A 79 6.37 -31.75 -19.95
C GLU A 79 5.76 -32.95 -19.20
N GLU A 80 4.43 -33.06 -19.20
CA GLU A 80 3.63 -34.06 -19.95
C GLU A 80 2.19 -34.13 -19.41
N SER A 81 1.26 -34.39 -20.32
CA SER A 81 -0.20 -34.27 -20.18
C SER A 81 -0.86 -35.34 -19.32
N SER A 82 -1.81 -34.93 -18.45
CA SER A 82 -3.09 -35.64 -18.24
C SER A 82 -4.09 -34.79 -17.41
N THR A 83 -5.17 -34.38 -18.09
CA THR A 83 -6.54 -34.04 -17.66
C THR A 83 -6.88 -33.74 -16.19
N GLU A 84 -7.31 -32.48 -16.00
CA GLU A 84 -8.49 -32.00 -15.24
C GLU A 84 -8.75 -32.50 -13.81
N GLU A 85 -8.42 -31.67 -12.82
CA GLU A 85 -9.45 -31.09 -11.95
C GLU A 85 -9.18 -29.59 -11.82
N GLY A 86 -10.16 -28.79 -12.24
CA GLY A 86 -10.08 -27.34 -12.26
C GLY A 86 -10.05 -26.75 -10.85
N GLU A 87 -8.89 -26.76 -10.21
CA GLU A 87 -8.58 -25.74 -9.23
C GLU A 87 -8.56 -24.41 -9.99
N LYS A 88 -9.64 -23.64 -9.87
CA LYS A 88 -9.59 -22.20 -10.13
C LYS A 88 -8.54 -21.64 -9.16
N LYS A 89 -7.26 -21.63 -9.59
CA LYS A 89 -6.21 -20.88 -8.91
C LYS A 89 -6.76 -19.48 -8.73
N ALA A 90 -6.96 -19.10 -7.48
CA ALA A 90 -7.28 -17.72 -7.15
C ALA A 90 -6.23 -16.85 -7.86
N PRO A 91 -6.63 -15.74 -8.50
CA PRO A 91 -5.69 -14.89 -9.20
C PRO A 91 -4.52 -14.57 -8.27
N ALA A 92 -3.29 -14.68 -8.78
CA ALA A 92 -2.10 -14.31 -8.03
C ALA A 92 -2.29 -12.85 -7.60
N VAL A 93 -2.20 -12.59 -6.30
CA VAL A 93 -2.35 -11.24 -5.77
C VAL A 93 -1.18 -10.42 -6.27
N GLU A 94 -1.48 -9.33 -6.98
CA GLU A 94 -0.46 -8.43 -7.52
C GLU A 94 0.43 -7.92 -6.40
N GLU A 95 1.74 -7.91 -6.64
CA GLU A 95 2.68 -7.35 -5.69
C GLU A 95 2.51 -5.83 -5.66
N THR A 96 2.47 -5.27 -4.45
CA THR A 96 2.36 -3.83 -4.24
C THR A 96 3.43 -3.36 -3.29
N ARG A 97 3.69 -2.06 -3.30
CA ARG A 97 4.59 -1.39 -2.39
C ARG A 97 3.86 -0.30 -1.65
N TRP A 98 4.02 -0.32 -0.33
CA TRP A 98 3.40 0.59 0.61
C TRP A 98 4.45 1.53 1.17
N THR A 99 4.14 2.82 1.13
CA THR A 99 4.93 3.90 1.74
C THR A 99 4.00 4.71 2.63
N ILE A 100 4.47 5.13 3.80
CA ILE A 100 3.67 5.94 4.72
C ILE A 100 4.12 7.39 4.62
N PHE A 101 3.17 8.30 4.47
CA PHE A 101 3.40 9.74 4.57
C PHE A 101 2.67 10.29 5.79
N ASN A 102 3.41 10.97 6.66
CA ASN A 102 2.86 11.66 7.82
C ASN A 102 2.72 13.16 7.51
N ASP A 103 1.52 13.60 7.10
CA ASP A 103 1.20 15.02 6.81
C ASP A 103 0.97 15.84 8.10
N SER A 104 1.26 15.26 9.26
CA SER A 104 1.03 15.90 10.55
C SER A 104 2.23 16.70 11.04
N LYS A 105 1.99 17.45 12.11
CA LYS A 105 3.03 18.10 12.92
C LYS A 105 3.53 17.25 14.09
N SER A 106 3.05 16.01 14.22
CA SER A 106 3.37 15.09 15.32
C SER A 106 4.05 13.84 14.79
N ASP A 107 5.00 13.31 15.55
CA ASP A 107 5.57 12.00 15.22
C ASP A 107 4.54 10.90 15.41
N ALA A 108 4.61 9.88 14.56
CA ALA A 108 3.70 8.74 14.57
C ALA A 108 4.48 7.42 14.55
N THR A 109 3.85 6.36 15.06
CA THR A 109 4.28 4.99 14.88
C THR A 109 3.16 4.21 14.23
N VAL A 110 3.48 3.51 13.13
CA VAL A 110 2.54 2.64 12.43
C VAL A 110 2.98 1.20 12.64
N GLU A 111 2.02 0.37 13.06
CA GLU A 111 2.21 -1.06 13.25
C GLU A 111 1.16 -1.80 12.42
N ALA A 112 1.60 -2.76 11.60
CA ALA A 112 0.72 -3.60 10.80
C ALA A 112 1.05 -5.08 11.00
N THR A 113 0.03 -5.91 11.08
CA THR A 113 0.15 -7.38 10.98
C THR A 113 -0.46 -7.81 9.66
N PHE A 114 0.35 -8.41 8.81
CA PHE A 114 -0.06 -8.95 7.51
C PHE A 114 -0.35 -10.44 7.62
N PHE A 115 -1.36 -10.91 6.89
CA PHE A 115 -1.75 -12.33 6.82
C PHE A 115 -1.33 -12.93 5.47
N HIS A 116 -0.85 -14.18 5.49
CA HIS A 116 -0.35 -14.89 4.29
C HIS A 116 0.74 -14.07 3.57
N ALA A 117 1.72 -13.63 4.36
CA ALA A 117 2.70 -12.60 4.02
C ALA A 117 4.13 -13.16 3.96
N GLU A 118 4.30 -14.43 3.63
CA GLU A 118 5.59 -15.12 3.61
C GLU A 118 6.59 -14.49 2.61
N ALA A 119 6.09 -13.85 1.56
CA ALA A 119 6.88 -13.14 0.55
C ALA A 119 7.00 -11.62 0.80
N LEU A 120 6.47 -11.11 1.92
CA LEU A 120 6.52 -9.69 2.26
C LEU A 120 7.94 -9.29 2.65
N ARG A 121 8.38 -8.14 2.14
CA ARG A 121 9.72 -7.60 2.35
C ARG A 121 9.63 -6.19 2.91
N ALA A 122 10.68 -5.80 3.63
CA ALA A 122 10.82 -4.44 4.12
C ALA A 122 11.17 -3.55 2.92
N ALA A 123 10.38 -2.50 2.67
CA ALA A 123 10.63 -1.60 1.56
C ALA A 123 11.76 -0.63 1.92
N ARG A 124 12.54 -0.25 0.90
CA ARG A 124 13.62 0.74 1.01
C ARG A 124 13.40 1.88 0.04
N ALA A 125 13.87 3.09 0.35
CA ALA A 125 13.85 4.21 -0.59
C ALA A 125 14.40 3.82 -1.97
N HIS A 126 13.95 4.50 -3.03
CA HIS A 126 14.41 4.17 -4.38
C HIS A 126 15.92 4.41 -4.49
N GLY A 127 16.64 3.47 -5.13
CA GLY A 127 18.10 3.57 -5.27
C GLY A 127 18.89 3.34 -3.99
N ALA A 128 18.26 3.02 -2.87
CA ALA A 128 18.97 2.57 -1.67
C ALA A 128 19.75 1.29 -1.97
N ALA A 129 20.97 1.20 -1.44
CA ALA A 129 21.81 0.00 -1.58
C ALA A 129 21.11 -1.23 -0.99
N GLU A 130 21.41 -2.42 -1.52
CA GLU A 130 20.78 -3.67 -1.08
C GLU A 130 21.08 -4.04 0.38
N ASP A 131 22.14 -3.50 0.95
CA ASP A 131 22.56 -3.65 2.35
C ASP A 131 22.11 -2.49 3.25
N ALA A 132 21.46 -1.46 2.68
CA ALA A 132 20.95 -0.35 3.48
C ALA A 132 19.92 -0.84 4.50
N ALA A 133 20.07 -0.37 5.73
CA ALA A 133 19.14 -0.65 6.81
C ALA A 133 17.74 -0.14 6.41
N SER A 134 16.76 -1.05 6.49
CA SER A 134 15.35 -0.66 6.35
C SER A 134 14.91 0.11 7.60
N PRO A 135 14.12 1.18 7.47
CA PRO A 135 13.50 1.85 8.62
C PRO A 135 12.44 0.96 9.30
N VAL A 136 12.00 -0.11 8.63
CA VAL A 136 10.98 -1.06 9.10
C VAL A 136 11.62 -2.31 9.63
N GLN A 137 11.16 -2.71 10.82
CA GLN A 137 11.44 -4.03 11.37
C GLN A 137 10.30 -4.98 10.98
N LEU A 138 10.66 -6.08 10.33
CA LEU A 138 9.74 -7.18 10.07
C LEU A 138 10.01 -8.31 11.06
N GLU A 139 8.95 -8.70 11.77
CA GLU A 139 8.94 -9.80 12.71
C GLU A 139 8.02 -10.91 12.16
N PRO A 140 8.58 -12.04 11.70
CA PRO A 140 7.78 -13.21 11.35
C PRO A 140 7.01 -13.71 12.57
N LEU A 141 5.72 -13.97 12.38
CA LEU A 141 4.83 -14.56 13.37
C LEU A 141 4.34 -15.93 12.88
N ASP A 142 3.75 -16.71 13.78
CA ASP A 142 3.18 -18.01 13.44
C ASP A 142 2.10 -17.93 12.34
N ASN A 143 2.02 -19.00 11.54
CA ASN A 143 1.02 -19.22 10.49
C ASN A 143 1.10 -18.23 9.32
N GLY A 144 2.31 -17.91 8.86
CA GLY A 144 2.51 -17.06 7.68
C GLY A 144 2.11 -15.61 7.90
N ARG A 145 2.09 -15.15 9.16
CA ARG A 145 1.84 -13.76 9.51
C ARG A 145 3.16 -13.01 9.66
N VAL A 146 3.15 -11.72 9.36
CA VAL A 146 4.31 -10.85 9.55
C VAL A 146 3.87 -9.57 10.23
N LYS A 147 4.51 -9.21 11.34
CA LYS A 147 4.36 -7.90 11.97
C LYS A 147 5.40 -6.95 11.38
N ALA A 148 4.97 -5.74 11.03
CA ALA A 148 5.82 -4.65 10.60
C ALA A 148 5.58 -3.43 11.48
N GLU A 149 6.65 -2.76 11.90
CA GLU A 149 6.57 -1.56 12.71
C GLU A 149 7.53 -0.49 12.16
N VAL A 150 7.06 0.75 12.11
CA VAL A 150 7.84 1.89 11.61
C VAL A 150 7.51 3.17 12.37
N ALA A 151 8.54 3.93 12.73
CA ALA A 151 8.40 5.31 13.19
C ALA A 151 8.34 6.23 11.96
N VAL A 152 7.36 7.14 11.95
CA VAL A 152 7.13 8.09 10.86
C VAL A 152 7.13 9.50 11.45
N PRO A 153 8.28 10.21 11.41
CA PRO A 153 8.37 11.57 11.91
C PRO A 153 7.39 12.52 11.23
N ALA A 154 7.07 13.63 11.90
CA ALA A 154 6.24 14.70 11.34
C ALA A 154 6.77 15.17 9.98
N GLY A 155 5.91 15.22 8.96
CA GLY A 155 6.26 15.62 7.59
C GLY A 155 7.08 14.59 6.78
N ALA A 156 7.38 13.42 7.33
CA ALA A 156 8.24 12.44 6.67
C ALA A 156 7.47 11.48 5.75
N THR A 157 8.16 11.02 4.71
CA THR A 157 7.74 9.92 3.83
C THR A 157 8.67 8.74 4.07
N VAL A 158 8.13 7.59 4.46
CA VAL A 158 8.92 6.43 4.88
C VAL A 158 8.47 5.19 4.12
N ALA A 159 9.40 4.54 3.42
CA ALA A 159 9.14 3.25 2.77
C ALA A 159 8.77 2.21 3.84
N PHE A 160 7.68 1.46 3.61
CA PHE A 160 7.16 0.53 4.61
C PHE A 160 7.41 -0.93 4.22
N VAL A 161 6.59 -1.47 3.32
CA VAL A 161 6.69 -2.88 2.90
C VAL A 161 6.45 -3.02 1.41
N GLU A 162 6.94 -4.10 0.83
CA GLU A 162 6.63 -4.49 -0.55
C GLU A 162 6.44 -6.00 -0.68
N GLY A 163 5.50 -6.40 -1.53
CA GLY A 163 5.14 -7.80 -1.76
C GLY A 163 3.64 -8.00 -2.00
N PRO A 164 3.19 -9.27 -2.06
CA PRO A 164 1.77 -9.58 -2.16
C PRO A 164 1.06 -9.31 -0.82
N ILE A 165 0.03 -8.47 -0.82
CA ILE A 165 -0.72 -8.10 0.40
C ILE A 165 -2.18 -8.54 0.22
N LYS A 166 -2.57 -9.62 0.92
CA LYS A 166 -3.93 -10.22 0.82
C LYS A 166 -4.88 -9.73 1.92
N GLY A 167 -4.34 -9.48 3.10
CA GLY A 167 -5.09 -9.03 4.26
C GLY A 167 -4.15 -8.50 5.33
N TYR A 168 -4.63 -7.53 6.10
CA TYR A 168 -3.84 -6.89 7.15
C TYR A 168 -4.75 -6.35 8.24
N MET A 169 -4.19 -6.20 9.43
CA MET A 169 -4.69 -5.32 10.48
C MET A 169 -3.59 -4.33 10.82
N TRP A 170 -3.96 -3.12 11.20
CA TRP A 170 -2.98 -2.11 11.56
C TRP A 170 -3.54 -1.10 12.52
N ARG A 171 -2.62 -0.42 13.20
CA ARG A 171 -2.90 0.67 14.11
C ARG A 171 -1.82 1.73 13.95
N CYS A 172 -2.19 2.94 14.30
CA CYS A 172 -1.28 4.07 14.36
C CYS A 172 -1.39 4.71 15.73
N SER A 173 -0.25 5.07 16.31
CA SER A 173 -0.16 5.87 17.52
C SER A 173 0.55 7.19 17.17
N VAL A 174 0.09 8.31 17.72
CA VAL A 174 0.60 9.65 17.43
C VAL A 174 1.03 10.32 18.74
N LEU A 175 2.16 11.01 18.71
CA LEU A 175 2.62 11.79 19.86
C LEU A 175 1.70 13.00 20.09
N ASP A 176 0.95 12.96 21.18
CA ASP A 176 0.15 14.08 21.65
C ASP A 176 1.01 15.00 22.53
N PHE A 177 1.24 16.22 22.04
CA PHE A 177 2.06 17.20 22.76
C PHE A 177 1.45 17.72 24.07
N LYS A 178 0.13 17.61 24.25
CA LYS A 178 -0.55 18.02 25.50
C LYS A 178 -0.32 16.99 26.59
N THR A 179 -0.35 15.70 26.25
CA THR A 179 -0.16 14.62 27.23
C THR A 179 1.29 14.14 27.32
N GLY A 180 2.11 14.44 26.31
CA GLY A 180 3.48 13.96 26.18
C GLY A 180 3.58 12.45 25.90
N ARG A 181 2.51 11.83 25.39
CA ARG A 181 2.39 10.39 25.19
C ARG A 181 1.93 10.06 23.78
N PHE A 182 2.22 8.83 23.36
CA PHE A 182 1.67 8.28 22.13
C PHE A 182 0.23 7.80 22.38
N GLU A 183 -0.72 8.39 21.67
CA GLU A 183 -2.16 8.10 21.77
C GLU A 183 -2.65 7.43 20.46
N PRO A 184 -3.66 6.55 20.52
CA PRO A 184 -4.15 5.86 19.32
C PRO A 184 -4.85 6.83 18.36
N ALA A 185 -4.46 6.77 17.08
CA ALA A 185 -5.16 7.45 16.00
C ALA A 185 -6.37 6.62 15.53
N VAL A 186 -7.39 7.31 15.04
CA VAL A 186 -8.62 6.70 14.53
C VAL A 186 -8.43 6.35 13.06
N ALA A 187 -8.84 5.15 12.64
CA ALA A 187 -8.83 4.78 11.23
C ALA A 187 -9.77 5.70 10.42
N ALA A 188 -9.30 6.21 9.29
CA ALA A 188 -10.14 6.97 8.37
C ALA A 188 -11.10 6.01 7.65
N ALA A 189 -12.40 6.38 7.63
CA ALA A 189 -13.47 5.62 7.00
C ALA A 189 -13.43 5.70 5.47
#